data_AF-A0A7V7HJE0-F1
#
_entry.id   AF-A0A7V7HJE0-F1
#
_cell.length_a   1.000
_cell.length_b   1.000
_cell.length_c   1.000
_cell.angle_alpha   90.00
_cell.angle_beta   90.00
_cell.angle_gamma   90.00
#
_symmetry.space_group_name_H-M   'P 1'
#
loop_
_entity.id
_entity.type
_entity.pdbx_description
1 polymer ?
#
loop_
_entity_poly.entity_id
_entity_poly.type
_entity_poly.pdbx_seq_one_letter_code
_entity_poly.pdbx_strand_id
1 'polypeptide(L)'
;MYTKLLKSITSLSLIGGALLYTNGSDVKAAEAGIFSDVPTSHWSYPAIKDLASKNIISGYGNGIFGFGDVATREQVAALVYRVMLPNKQGGTFSSNNSLYILKDGSKFSNPYGDINQNSTMFPEEILMLTKAGVFKGDEKGNFRPKAPVNRAEMAQILTNAFHLSAKQKHTFSDVPNDFWGGNAISAVQSNGIASGTGEGKFDPYGVVKREQYAQFLYNTLNYKKPEVAVQDTGDAALLTAFKDEVQKRINTYETNITLPYKTKNSNMQEVMDTLFNAYKEVANKNEYTNYNRSNVSYGLSGSPGNYTFTLKITYRETKEQTEYVMKQAKAIVSSIIQVGMDDHEKVKAIHDYVVKHVSYDTSYKAYTAYEALVNRSAVCQGYALLTYQLLKEAGIENHFVTGTGDGQPHAWNLVKIENKWYHLDTTFDDPVPDEQGRVTYSYFNLSDEQIARNHEWNRGDYPQATTNYYSTLTSKVAAGGMKKPAYEQILKDTKLNYLGNEYIANNYTELKNKMQQRYSAKPEKIEVLYKQSMNGALQDVKKAIGEIGYPKGSNRVSYKAEPYNAKEGYSLVTITFTY
;
A
#
# COMPACT_ATOMS: atom_id res chain seq x y z
N MET A 1 -55.71 -26.58 18.97
CA MET A 1 -54.63 -27.55 19.26
C MET A 1 -53.97 -27.91 17.94
N TYR A 2 -52.80 -27.35 17.63
CA TYR A 2 -51.68 -27.92 16.86
C TYR A 2 -50.63 -26.81 16.65
N THR A 3 -50.02 -26.41 17.76
CA THR A 3 -48.70 -25.81 17.81
C THR A 3 -47.67 -26.86 17.39
N LYS A 4 -46.99 -26.68 16.26
CA LYS A 4 -45.73 -27.39 15.98
C LYS A 4 -44.71 -26.42 15.37
N LEU A 5 -43.94 -25.85 16.30
CA LEU A 5 -42.51 -25.57 16.20
C LEU A 5 -42.00 -24.89 14.91
N LEU A 6 -41.99 -23.55 14.94
CA LEU A 6 -40.86 -22.78 14.41
C LEU A 6 -39.59 -23.22 15.16
N LYS A 7 -38.88 -24.23 14.64
CA LYS A 7 -37.51 -24.48 15.07
C LYS A 7 -36.63 -23.45 14.40
N SER A 8 -36.04 -22.58 15.21
CA SER A 8 -34.82 -21.82 14.93
C SER A 8 -33.83 -22.68 14.14
N ILE A 9 -33.68 -22.40 12.84
CA ILE A 9 -32.64 -22.98 11.98
C ILE A 9 -31.35 -22.22 12.27
N THR A 10 -30.74 -22.49 13.43
CA THR A 10 -29.37 -22.12 13.74
C THR A 10 -28.53 -23.38 13.68
N SER A 11 -27.95 -23.64 12.52
CA SER A 11 -26.89 -24.63 12.36
C SER A 11 -25.92 -24.16 11.28
N LEU A 12 -25.11 -23.15 11.64
CA LEU A 12 -23.80 -22.96 11.02
C LEU A 12 -22.76 -23.33 12.07
N SER A 13 -22.12 -24.49 11.88
CA SER A 13 -20.84 -24.80 12.51
C SER A 13 -19.86 -23.68 12.16
N LEU A 14 -19.54 -22.84 13.15
CA LEU A 14 -18.37 -21.97 13.13
C LEU A 14 -17.14 -22.88 13.08
N ILE A 15 -16.57 -23.14 11.90
CA ILE A 15 -15.14 -23.45 11.83
C ILE A 15 -14.44 -22.10 11.93
N GLY A 16 -14.37 -21.59 13.17
CA GLY A 16 -13.38 -20.60 13.55
C GLY A 16 -12.03 -21.31 13.64
N GLY A 17 -10.99 -20.69 13.11
CA GLY A 17 -9.64 -21.21 13.24
C GLY A 17 -9.25 -21.43 14.71
N ALA A 18 -9.14 -22.70 15.10
CA ALA A 18 -8.33 -23.19 16.20
C ALA A 18 -8.04 -24.67 15.95
N LEU A 19 -6.77 -25.01 15.72
CA LEU A 19 -6.28 -26.38 15.80
C LEU A 19 -6.55 -26.92 17.22
N LEU A 20 -7.23 -28.06 17.34
CA LEU A 20 -7.00 -28.99 18.43
C LEU A 20 -6.60 -30.34 17.84
N TYR A 21 -5.34 -30.67 18.04
CA TYR A 21 -4.88 -32.06 18.09
C TYR A 21 -5.69 -32.77 19.18
N THR A 22 -6.59 -33.68 18.78
CA THR A 22 -7.02 -34.78 19.64
C THR A 22 -7.10 -36.04 18.79
N ASN A 23 -6.43 -37.08 19.29
CA ASN A 23 -6.32 -38.40 18.69
C ASN A 23 -7.69 -39.00 18.32
N GLY A 24 -7.74 -39.57 17.11
CA GLY A 24 -8.55 -40.73 16.75
C GLY A 24 -10.06 -40.57 16.86
N SER A 25 -10.73 -40.31 15.75
CA SER A 25 -11.68 -41.24 15.12
C SER A 25 -12.27 -40.61 13.85
N ASP A 26 -12.41 -41.44 12.84
CA ASP A 26 -12.79 -41.11 11.47
C ASP A 26 -14.02 -40.20 11.33
N VAL A 27 -13.90 -39.19 10.46
CA VAL A 27 -15.03 -38.79 9.61
C VAL A 27 -14.60 -38.98 8.16
N LYS A 28 -14.71 -40.22 7.69
CA LYS A 28 -14.74 -40.54 6.25
C LYS A 28 -16.20 -40.62 5.79
N ALA A 29 -16.52 -39.87 4.74
CA ALA A 29 -17.47 -40.14 3.65
C ALA A 29 -17.70 -38.82 2.88
N ALA A 30 -17.84 -38.70 1.56
CA ALA A 30 -17.72 -39.56 0.38
C ALA A 30 -17.79 -38.60 -0.84
N GLU A 31 -17.15 -38.88 -1.96
CA GLU A 31 -17.54 -38.23 -3.22
C GLU A 31 -18.84 -38.86 -3.74
N ALA A 32 -19.97 -38.26 -3.36
CA ALA A 32 -21.24 -38.17 -4.09
C ALA A 32 -22.17 -37.17 -3.35
N GLY A 33 -22.47 -36.01 -3.96
CA GLY A 33 -23.41 -35.01 -3.45
C GLY A 33 -23.01 -34.33 -2.12
N ILE A 34 -22.35 -33.16 -2.18
CA ILE A 34 -21.95 -32.40 -0.97
C ILE A 34 -23.15 -32.07 -0.08
N PHE A 35 -24.32 -31.90 -0.68
CA PHE A 35 -25.60 -31.75 0.02
C PHE A 35 -26.67 -32.59 -0.68
N SER A 36 -27.44 -33.31 0.12
CA SER A 36 -28.49 -34.24 -0.31
C SER A 36 -29.69 -33.57 -0.97
N ASP A 37 -29.91 -32.29 -0.70
CA ASP A 37 -31.02 -31.47 -1.20
C ASP A 37 -30.66 -30.66 -2.46
N VAL A 38 -29.42 -30.75 -2.97
CA VAL A 38 -29.01 -30.05 -4.19
C VAL A 38 -29.03 -31.02 -5.37
N PRO A 39 -29.95 -30.87 -6.34
CA PRO A 39 -30.01 -31.77 -7.49
C PRO A 39 -28.72 -31.66 -8.33
N THR A 40 -28.06 -32.78 -8.60
CA THR A 40 -26.78 -32.82 -9.33
C THR A 40 -26.89 -32.34 -10.78
N SER A 41 -28.10 -32.39 -11.35
CA SER A 41 -28.43 -31.88 -12.69
C SER A 41 -28.76 -30.39 -12.72
N HIS A 42 -28.90 -29.72 -11.57
CA HIS A 42 -29.25 -28.32 -11.51
C HIS A 42 -28.06 -27.41 -11.88
N TRP A 43 -28.33 -26.31 -12.59
CA TRP A 43 -27.29 -25.40 -13.10
C TRP A 43 -26.39 -24.80 -12.00
N SER A 44 -26.90 -24.68 -10.78
CA SER A 44 -26.16 -24.14 -9.63
C SER A 44 -25.34 -25.20 -8.87
N TYR A 45 -25.53 -26.48 -9.16
CA TYR A 45 -24.83 -27.55 -8.45
C TYR A 45 -23.31 -27.41 -8.51
N PRO A 46 -22.68 -27.08 -9.66
CA PRO A 46 -21.23 -26.85 -9.72
C PRO A 46 -20.78 -25.69 -8.82
N ALA A 47 -21.51 -24.57 -8.83
CA ALA A 47 -21.20 -23.40 -8.01
C ALA A 47 -21.31 -23.69 -6.51
N ILE A 48 -22.38 -24.37 -6.10
CA ILE A 48 -22.58 -24.79 -4.71
C ILE A 48 -21.48 -25.77 -4.29
N LYS A 49 -21.14 -26.74 -5.15
CA LYS A 49 -20.11 -27.74 -4.88
C LYS A 49 -18.74 -27.08 -4.69
N ASP A 50 -18.37 -26.16 -5.57
CA ASP A 50 -17.08 -25.44 -5.53
C ASP A 50 -16.96 -24.52 -4.31
N LEU A 51 -17.98 -23.70 -4.04
CA LEU A 51 -17.95 -22.81 -2.88
C LEU A 51 -17.95 -23.59 -1.56
N ALA A 52 -18.58 -24.76 -1.51
CA ALA A 52 -18.63 -25.58 -0.31
C ALA A 52 -17.30 -26.30 -0.07
N SER A 53 -16.65 -26.81 -1.12
CA SER A 53 -15.33 -27.45 -0.99
C SER A 53 -14.23 -26.47 -0.55
N LYS A 54 -14.38 -25.18 -0.87
CA LYS A 54 -13.50 -24.09 -0.42
C LYS A 54 -13.84 -23.57 0.98
N ASN A 55 -14.80 -24.17 1.68
CA ASN A 55 -15.34 -23.68 2.96
C ASN A 55 -15.87 -22.24 2.90
N ILE A 56 -16.19 -21.74 1.70
CA ILE A 56 -16.77 -20.41 1.51
C ILE A 56 -18.24 -20.49 1.95
N ILE A 57 -19.01 -21.38 1.32
CA ILE A 57 -20.42 -21.61 1.69
C ILE A 57 -20.57 -22.88 2.53
N SER A 58 -21.54 -22.88 3.44
CA SER A 58 -21.89 -24.05 4.24
C SER A 58 -23.40 -24.26 4.22
N GLY A 59 -23.81 -25.52 4.34
CA GLY A 59 -25.21 -25.89 4.53
C GLY A 59 -25.66 -25.69 5.98
N TYR A 60 -26.91 -26.06 6.25
CA TYR A 60 -27.51 -26.06 7.59
C TYR A 60 -27.09 -27.28 8.44
N GLY A 61 -26.02 -27.98 8.07
CA GLY A 61 -25.66 -29.27 8.69
C GLY A 61 -26.52 -30.44 8.21
N ASN A 62 -26.21 -31.65 8.69
CA ASN A 62 -26.87 -32.91 8.30
C ASN A 62 -26.92 -33.18 6.78
N GLY A 63 -25.95 -32.62 6.03
CA GLY A 63 -25.92 -32.77 4.57
C GLY A 63 -27.01 -31.98 3.83
N ILE A 64 -27.59 -30.93 4.43
CA ILE A 64 -28.60 -30.06 3.80
C ILE A 64 -27.99 -28.69 3.49
N PHE A 65 -28.09 -28.23 2.25
CA PHE A 65 -27.64 -26.92 1.79
C PHE A 65 -28.63 -25.80 2.14
N GLY A 66 -29.93 -26.12 2.12
CA GLY A 66 -31.02 -25.15 2.05
C GLY A 66 -31.31 -24.76 0.60
N PHE A 67 -31.32 -25.73 -0.32
CA PHE A 67 -31.58 -25.48 -1.74
C PHE A 67 -33.00 -24.92 -1.94
N GLY A 68 -33.12 -23.78 -2.63
CA GLY A 68 -34.39 -23.10 -2.85
C GLY A 68 -34.78 -22.10 -1.77
N ASP A 69 -34.10 -22.10 -0.61
CA ASP A 69 -34.39 -21.16 0.47
C ASP A 69 -33.93 -19.75 0.12
N VAL A 70 -34.60 -18.76 0.71
CA VAL A 70 -34.31 -17.34 0.49
C VAL A 70 -33.04 -16.92 1.24
N ALA A 71 -32.14 -16.20 0.58
CA ALA A 71 -30.93 -15.65 1.18
C ALA A 71 -31.24 -14.37 1.96
N THR A 72 -30.83 -14.34 3.23
CA THR A 72 -30.99 -13.16 4.09
C THR A 72 -29.77 -12.23 4.02
N ARG A 73 -29.97 -10.95 4.35
CA ARG A 73 -28.91 -9.92 4.34
C ARG A 73 -27.71 -10.29 5.20
N GLU A 74 -27.93 -10.85 6.39
CA GLU A 74 -26.83 -11.29 7.27
C GLU A 74 -26.07 -12.49 6.70
N GLN A 75 -26.75 -13.41 5.99
CA GLN A 75 -26.10 -14.57 5.37
C GLN A 75 -25.23 -14.14 4.19
N VAL A 76 -25.69 -13.15 3.41
CA VAL A 76 -24.89 -12.53 2.34
C VAL A 76 -23.68 -11.80 2.94
N ALA A 77 -23.85 -11.03 4.02
CA ALA A 77 -22.75 -10.36 4.69
C ALA A 77 -21.70 -11.35 5.22
N ALA A 78 -22.13 -12.40 5.91
CA ALA A 78 -21.23 -13.43 6.42
C ALA A 78 -20.40 -14.08 5.32
N LEU A 79 -21.01 -14.33 4.16
CA LEU A 79 -20.34 -15.02 3.07
C LEU A 79 -19.42 -14.09 2.25
N VAL A 80 -19.82 -12.83 1.99
CA VAL A 80 -18.93 -11.81 1.38
C VAL A 80 -17.73 -11.54 2.29
N TYR A 81 -17.94 -11.44 3.60
CA TYR A 81 -16.87 -11.20 4.57
C TYR A 81 -15.86 -12.35 4.56
N ARG A 82 -16.33 -13.60 4.50
CA ARG A 82 -15.45 -14.78 4.46
C ARG A 82 -14.51 -14.78 3.25
N VAL A 83 -14.92 -14.18 2.14
CA VAL A 83 -14.05 -14.00 0.96
C VAL A 83 -13.07 -12.85 1.16
N MET A 84 -13.54 -11.70 1.67
CA MET A 84 -12.72 -10.48 1.73
C MET A 84 -11.75 -10.43 2.92
N LEU A 85 -12.12 -11.03 4.05
CA LEU A 85 -11.45 -10.89 5.35
C LEU A 85 -11.55 -12.23 6.14
N PRO A 86 -10.76 -13.27 5.78
CA PRO A 86 -11.00 -14.63 6.27
C PRO A 86 -10.69 -14.86 7.77
N ASN A 87 -10.06 -13.89 8.45
CA ASN A 87 -9.64 -14.02 9.84
C ASN A 87 -10.60 -13.31 10.80
N LYS A 88 -11.77 -13.91 11.03
CA LYS A 88 -12.73 -13.44 12.04
C LYS A 88 -12.08 -13.45 13.43
N GLN A 89 -12.09 -12.30 14.11
CA GLN A 89 -11.50 -12.21 15.45
C GLN A 89 -12.51 -12.53 16.56
N GLY A 90 -13.78 -12.21 16.32
CA GLY A 90 -14.80 -12.16 17.35
C GLY A 90 -14.70 -10.89 18.19
N GLY A 91 -15.80 -10.52 18.82
CA GLY A 91 -15.90 -9.30 19.60
C GLY A 91 -17.20 -9.23 20.40
N THR A 92 -17.39 -8.11 21.08
CA THR A 92 -18.56 -7.82 21.90
C THR A 92 -19.03 -6.40 21.66
N PHE A 93 -20.31 -6.13 21.89
CA PHE A 93 -20.83 -4.77 21.82
C PHE A 93 -20.48 -3.98 23.10
N SER A 94 -20.34 -2.66 22.96
CA SER A 94 -20.39 -1.76 24.12
C SER A 94 -21.73 -1.85 24.83
N SER A 95 -21.79 -1.41 26.09
CA SER A 95 -23.01 -1.47 26.93
C SER A 95 -24.25 -0.78 26.31
N ASN A 96 -24.04 0.20 25.44
CA ASN A 96 -25.08 0.94 24.73
C ASN A 96 -25.23 0.51 23.24
N ASN A 97 -24.59 -0.59 22.82
CA ASN A 97 -24.55 -1.11 21.45
C ASN A 97 -23.98 -0.16 20.38
N SER A 98 -23.47 1.02 20.73
CA SER A 98 -22.97 1.99 19.74
C SER A 98 -21.61 1.60 19.14
N LEU A 99 -20.89 0.68 19.77
CA LEU A 99 -19.60 0.18 19.31
C LEU A 99 -19.57 -1.35 19.30
N TYR A 100 -18.86 -1.92 18.34
CA TYR A 100 -18.41 -3.31 18.38
C TYR A 100 -16.90 -3.35 18.65
N ILE A 101 -16.50 -4.11 19.66
CA ILE A 101 -15.15 -4.16 20.21
C ILE A 101 -14.59 -5.55 19.93
N LEU A 102 -13.56 -5.63 19.08
CA LEU A 102 -12.87 -6.88 18.80
C LEU A 102 -12.04 -7.36 19.99
N LYS A 103 -11.66 -8.63 19.96
CA LYS A 103 -10.76 -9.22 20.97
C LYS A 103 -9.39 -8.53 21.04
N ASP A 104 -8.91 -7.93 19.96
CA ASP A 104 -7.66 -7.15 19.94
C ASP A 104 -7.81 -5.72 20.50
N GLY A 105 -9.02 -5.32 20.92
CA GLY A 105 -9.33 -4.01 21.47
C GLY A 105 -9.77 -2.97 20.43
N SER A 106 -9.72 -3.29 19.13
CA SER A 106 -10.21 -2.41 18.05
C SER A 106 -11.71 -2.14 18.19
N LYS A 107 -12.12 -0.90 17.90
CA LYS A 107 -13.51 -0.46 18.06
C LYS A 107 -14.08 0.01 16.72
N PHE A 108 -15.28 -0.46 16.38
CA PHE A 108 -16.03 -0.02 15.21
C PHE A 108 -17.34 0.63 15.64
N SER A 109 -17.69 1.73 14.98
CA SER A 109 -19.02 2.32 15.14
C SER A 109 -20.08 1.34 14.62
N ASN A 110 -21.13 1.15 15.40
CA ASN A 110 -22.35 0.48 14.95
C ASN A 110 -23.34 1.54 14.48
N PRO A 111 -23.49 1.76 13.16
CA PRO A 111 -24.41 2.77 12.64
C PRO A 111 -25.87 2.28 12.63
N TYR A 112 -26.14 1.04 13.05
CA TYR A 112 -27.45 0.41 12.89
C TYR A 112 -28.21 0.29 14.21
N GLY A 113 -29.47 0.75 14.20
CA GLY A 113 -30.36 0.65 15.36
C GLY A 113 -30.79 -0.78 15.69
N ASP A 114 -30.75 -1.69 14.72
CA ASP A 114 -31.22 -3.08 14.84
C ASP A 114 -30.07 -4.11 14.89
N ILE A 115 -28.81 -3.68 14.96
CA ILE A 115 -27.66 -4.57 15.13
C ILE A 115 -27.19 -4.55 16.58
N ASN A 116 -27.23 -5.71 17.24
CA ASN A 116 -26.73 -5.94 18.59
C ASN A 116 -26.41 -7.44 18.76
N GLN A 117 -25.98 -7.83 19.97
CA GLN A 117 -25.56 -9.21 20.25
C GLN A 117 -26.66 -10.27 20.02
N ASN A 118 -27.93 -9.88 20.09
CA ASN A 118 -29.07 -10.79 19.97
C ASN A 118 -29.74 -10.76 18.59
N SER A 119 -29.49 -9.73 17.77
CA SER A 119 -30.19 -9.60 16.49
C SER A 119 -29.55 -10.41 15.36
N THR A 120 -28.26 -10.73 15.47
CA THR A 120 -27.52 -11.52 14.48
C THR A 120 -26.31 -12.20 15.09
N MET A 121 -25.92 -13.34 14.52
CA MET A 121 -24.66 -14.02 14.85
C MET A 121 -23.46 -13.51 14.04
N PHE A 122 -23.68 -12.56 13.12
CA PHE A 122 -22.66 -12.00 12.23
C PHE A 122 -22.39 -10.49 12.42
N PRO A 123 -22.29 -9.99 13.67
CA PRO A 123 -22.15 -8.55 13.90
C PRO A 123 -20.83 -7.98 13.36
N GLU A 124 -19.74 -8.74 13.47
CA GLU A 124 -18.43 -8.35 12.94
C GLU A 124 -18.45 -8.20 11.43
N GLU A 125 -19.01 -9.19 10.73
CA GLU A 125 -19.08 -9.24 9.28
C GLU A 125 -19.90 -8.07 8.73
N ILE A 126 -21.06 -7.81 9.34
CA ILE A 126 -21.94 -6.71 8.97
C ILE A 126 -21.24 -5.36 9.14
N LEU A 127 -20.61 -5.11 10.29
CA LEU A 127 -20.02 -3.82 10.62
C LEU A 127 -18.73 -3.56 9.83
N MET A 128 -17.90 -4.57 9.62
CA MET A 128 -16.68 -4.47 8.82
C MET A 128 -16.97 -4.21 7.35
N LEU A 129 -17.92 -4.94 6.77
CA LEU A 129 -18.33 -4.70 5.38
C LEU A 129 -19.06 -3.36 5.21
N THR A 130 -19.76 -2.89 6.23
CA THR A 130 -20.33 -1.52 6.24
C THR A 130 -19.22 -0.46 6.24
N LYS A 131 -18.19 -0.63 7.07
CA LYS A 131 -17.02 0.27 7.09
C LYS A 131 -16.26 0.25 5.75
N ALA A 132 -16.20 -0.89 5.08
CA ALA A 132 -15.61 -1.05 3.75
C ALA A 132 -16.50 -0.50 2.60
N GLY A 133 -17.67 0.06 2.91
CA GLY A 133 -18.59 0.64 1.91
C GLY A 133 -19.39 -0.40 1.12
N VAL A 134 -19.37 -1.67 1.52
CA VAL A 134 -20.09 -2.75 0.84
C VAL A 134 -21.57 -2.70 1.16
N PHE A 135 -21.92 -2.52 2.43
CA PHE A 135 -23.31 -2.41 2.89
C PHE A 135 -23.68 -0.99 3.32
N LYS A 136 -24.96 -0.68 3.12
CA LYS A 136 -25.63 0.50 3.67
C LYS A 136 -26.95 0.07 4.29
N GLY A 137 -27.33 0.72 5.38
CA GLY A 137 -28.63 0.55 6.03
C GLY A 137 -29.75 1.24 5.27
N ASP A 138 -30.98 0.99 5.71
CA ASP A 138 -32.14 1.71 5.23
C ASP A 138 -32.18 3.16 5.75
N GLU A 139 -33.15 3.93 5.26
CA GLU A 139 -33.35 5.34 5.63
C GLU A 139 -33.64 5.55 7.12
N LYS A 140 -34.05 4.49 7.83
CA LYS A 140 -34.31 4.49 9.27
C LYS A 140 -33.08 4.08 10.09
N GLY A 141 -31.94 3.89 9.43
CA GLY A 141 -30.70 3.48 10.07
C GLY A 141 -30.69 2.02 10.51
N ASN A 142 -31.40 1.12 9.82
CA ASN A 142 -31.41 -0.31 10.13
C ASN A 142 -30.70 -1.13 9.05
N PHE A 143 -30.02 -2.20 9.46
CA PHE A 143 -29.39 -3.16 8.56
C PHE A 143 -30.38 -4.23 8.05
N ARG A 144 -31.37 -4.59 8.87
CA ARG A 144 -32.39 -5.63 8.62
C ARG A 144 -31.78 -7.02 8.39
N PRO A 145 -31.06 -7.60 9.36
CA PRO A 145 -30.24 -8.80 9.15
C PRO A 145 -31.02 -10.01 8.64
N LYS A 146 -32.28 -10.18 9.06
CA LYS A 146 -33.14 -11.31 8.66
C LYS A 146 -33.95 -11.08 7.38
N ALA A 147 -33.89 -9.88 6.79
CA ALA A 147 -34.65 -9.59 5.59
C ALA A 147 -34.05 -10.31 4.36
N PRO A 148 -34.89 -10.77 3.41
CA PRO A 148 -34.44 -11.23 2.11
C PRO A 148 -33.62 -10.17 1.36
N VAL A 149 -32.65 -10.61 0.58
CA VAL A 149 -31.94 -9.77 -0.39
C VAL A 149 -32.60 -9.93 -1.76
N ASN A 150 -32.95 -8.82 -2.41
CA ASN A 150 -33.41 -8.87 -3.80
C ASN A 150 -32.24 -8.83 -4.80
N ARG A 151 -32.51 -9.14 -6.06
CA ARG A 151 -31.48 -9.26 -7.10
C ARG A 151 -30.74 -7.95 -7.40
N ALA A 152 -31.40 -6.80 -7.30
CA ALA A 152 -30.76 -5.49 -7.45
C ALA A 152 -29.81 -5.17 -6.28
N GLU A 153 -30.23 -5.42 -5.04
CA GLU A 153 -29.38 -5.28 -3.85
C GLU A 153 -28.17 -6.21 -3.94
N MET A 154 -28.38 -7.45 -4.38
CA MET A 154 -27.32 -8.43 -4.58
C MET A 154 -26.28 -7.95 -5.60
N ALA A 155 -26.72 -7.38 -6.73
CA ALA A 155 -25.83 -6.79 -7.72
C ALA A 155 -25.01 -5.63 -7.12
N GLN A 156 -25.65 -4.73 -6.36
CA GLN A 156 -24.97 -3.61 -5.72
C GLN A 156 -23.93 -4.08 -4.70
N ILE A 157 -24.25 -5.08 -3.87
CA ILE A 157 -23.34 -5.66 -2.88
C ILE A 157 -22.09 -6.22 -3.57
N LEU A 158 -22.24 -7.01 -4.64
CA LEU A 158 -21.09 -7.56 -5.38
C LEU A 158 -20.27 -6.47 -6.07
N THR A 159 -20.93 -5.50 -6.69
CA THR A 159 -20.23 -4.37 -7.32
C THR A 159 -19.38 -3.60 -6.32
N ASN A 160 -19.91 -3.32 -5.13
CA ASN A 160 -19.16 -2.60 -4.09
C ASN A 160 -18.05 -3.46 -3.48
N ALA A 161 -18.33 -4.73 -3.17
CA ALA A 161 -17.38 -5.65 -2.56
C ALA A 161 -16.16 -5.95 -3.46
N PHE A 162 -16.39 -6.06 -4.76
CA PHE A 162 -15.36 -6.48 -5.72
C PHE A 162 -14.96 -5.36 -6.70
N HIS A 163 -15.39 -4.12 -6.44
CA HIS A 163 -15.10 -2.94 -7.28
C HIS A 163 -15.35 -3.17 -8.78
N LEU A 164 -16.52 -3.74 -9.10
CA LEU A 164 -16.86 -4.14 -10.47
C LEU A 164 -17.24 -2.91 -11.33
N SER A 165 -16.52 -2.70 -12.43
CA SER A 165 -16.87 -1.68 -13.42
C SER A 165 -17.73 -2.27 -14.53
N ALA A 166 -18.79 -1.56 -14.94
CA ALA A 166 -19.58 -1.95 -16.10
C ALA A 166 -18.77 -1.77 -17.40
N LYS A 167 -18.71 -2.82 -18.22
CA LYS A 167 -18.09 -2.76 -19.56
C LYS A 167 -19.06 -2.20 -20.61
N GLN A 168 -20.36 -2.39 -20.37
CA GLN A 168 -21.45 -1.88 -21.18
C GLN A 168 -22.71 -1.78 -20.33
N LYS A 169 -23.68 -0.98 -20.80
CA LYS A 169 -24.99 -0.86 -20.16
C LYS A 169 -25.77 -2.17 -20.26
N HIS A 170 -26.61 -2.45 -19.28
CA HIS A 170 -27.45 -3.63 -19.30
C HIS A 170 -28.47 -3.60 -20.46
N THR A 171 -28.95 -4.77 -20.85
CA THR A 171 -29.95 -4.95 -21.92
C THR A 171 -31.33 -5.37 -21.44
N PHE A 172 -31.56 -5.40 -20.12
CA PHE A 172 -32.82 -5.84 -19.53
C PHE A 172 -33.96 -4.82 -19.71
N SER A 173 -35.12 -5.33 -20.14
CA SER A 173 -36.34 -4.56 -20.45
C SER A 173 -37.12 -4.10 -19.21
N ASP A 174 -36.96 -4.80 -18.10
CA ASP A 174 -37.63 -4.55 -16.81
C ASP A 174 -36.77 -3.72 -15.83
N VAL A 175 -35.66 -3.15 -16.32
CA VAL A 175 -34.78 -2.26 -15.56
C VAL A 175 -34.84 -0.86 -16.20
N PRO A 176 -35.58 0.10 -15.59
CA PRO A 176 -35.64 1.47 -16.08
C PRO A 176 -34.27 2.15 -16.17
N ASN A 177 -34.13 3.14 -17.06
CA ASN A 177 -32.87 3.85 -17.30
C ASN A 177 -32.33 4.59 -16.06
N ASP A 178 -33.23 5.04 -15.19
CA ASP A 178 -32.98 5.78 -13.94
C ASP A 178 -33.08 4.88 -12.70
N PHE A 179 -33.13 3.57 -12.89
CA PHE A 179 -33.20 2.62 -11.78
C PHE A 179 -31.97 2.73 -10.88
N TRP A 180 -32.17 2.86 -9.57
CA TRP A 180 -31.09 3.10 -8.59
C TRP A 180 -29.95 2.07 -8.66
N GLY A 181 -30.27 0.81 -9.01
CA GLY A 181 -29.31 -0.29 -9.16
C GLY A 181 -28.80 -0.49 -10.58
N GLY A 182 -29.17 0.36 -11.55
CA GLY A 182 -28.90 0.13 -12.99
C GLY A 182 -27.42 0.01 -13.33
N ASN A 183 -26.54 0.78 -12.67
CA ASN A 183 -25.09 0.68 -12.87
C ASN A 183 -24.53 -0.65 -12.33
N ALA A 184 -24.98 -1.09 -11.17
CA ALA A 184 -24.57 -2.37 -10.59
C ALA A 184 -25.08 -3.55 -11.44
N ILE A 185 -26.32 -3.48 -11.92
CA ILE A 185 -26.91 -4.47 -12.85
C ILE A 185 -26.09 -4.53 -14.15
N SER A 186 -25.73 -3.37 -14.70
CA SER A 186 -24.82 -3.29 -15.87
C SER A 186 -23.46 -3.92 -15.58
N ALA A 187 -22.90 -3.67 -14.40
CA ALA A 187 -21.63 -4.27 -13.98
C ALA A 187 -21.73 -5.79 -13.89
N VAL A 188 -22.72 -6.35 -13.18
CA VAL A 188 -22.82 -7.81 -13.06
C VAL A 188 -23.20 -8.48 -14.39
N GLN A 189 -23.98 -7.83 -15.26
CA GLN A 189 -24.31 -8.40 -16.57
C GLN A 189 -23.10 -8.37 -17.51
N SER A 190 -22.48 -7.21 -17.68
CA SER A 190 -21.36 -7.03 -18.62
C SER A 190 -20.09 -7.78 -18.19
N ASN A 191 -19.98 -8.13 -16.91
CA ASN A 191 -18.92 -8.98 -16.38
C ASN A 191 -19.27 -10.47 -16.33
N GLY A 192 -20.44 -10.88 -16.86
CA GLY A 192 -20.84 -12.29 -16.92
C GLY A 192 -21.23 -12.90 -15.56
N ILE A 193 -21.44 -12.06 -14.55
CA ILE A 193 -21.82 -12.48 -13.20
C ILE A 193 -23.31 -12.85 -13.14
N ALA A 194 -24.17 -12.12 -13.86
CA ALA A 194 -25.60 -12.40 -13.93
C ALA A 194 -26.16 -12.26 -15.37
N SER A 195 -26.90 -13.28 -15.83
CA SER A 195 -27.46 -13.33 -17.20
C SER A 195 -28.95 -12.95 -17.29
N GLY A 196 -29.59 -12.60 -16.16
CA GLY A 196 -31.04 -12.34 -16.07
C GLY A 196 -31.85 -13.59 -15.73
N THR A 197 -33.17 -13.50 -15.85
CA THR A 197 -34.13 -14.61 -15.58
C THR A 197 -34.71 -15.23 -16.86
N GLY A 198 -34.34 -14.71 -18.04
CA GLY A 198 -34.92 -15.07 -19.34
C GLY A 198 -35.73 -13.93 -19.96
N GLU A 199 -36.11 -14.06 -21.24
CA GLU A 199 -36.97 -13.09 -21.97
C GLU A 199 -36.47 -11.63 -21.95
N GLY A 200 -35.16 -11.41 -21.79
CA GLY A 200 -34.62 -10.06 -21.65
C GLY A 200 -35.01 -9.37 -20.34
N LYS A 201 -35.28 -10.11 -19.27
CA LYS A 201 -35.61 -9.58 -17.93
C LYS A 201 -34.50 -9.88 -16.91
N PHE A 202 -34.32 -8.98 -15.94
CA PHE A 202 -33.42 -9.16 -14.80
C PHE A 202 -34.14 -9.61 -13.53
N ASP A 203 -35.40 -9.22 -13.37
CA ASP A 203 -36.22 -9.29 -12.16
C ASP A 203 -35.55 -8.59 -10.95
N PRO A 204 -35.40 -7.25 -10.95
CA PRO A 204 -34.62 -6.54 -9.93
C PRO A 204 -35.17 -6.68 -8.50
N TYR A 205 -36.48 -6.90 -8.34
CA TYR A 205 -37.15 -7.03 -7.04
C TYR A 205 -37.35 -8.49 -6.59
N GLY A 206 -37.08 -9.46 -7.47
CA GLY A 206 -37.10 -10.87 -7.12
C GLY A 206 -36.14 -11.19 -5.98
N VAL A 207 -36.60 -12.00 -5.02
CA VAL A 207 -35.77 -12.44 -3.90
C VAL A 207 -34.72 -13.45 -4.38
N VAL A 208 -33.50 -13.32 -3.89
CA VAL A 208 -32.39 -14.21 -4.25
C VAL A 208 -32.48 -15.48 -3.40
N LYS A 209 -32.51 -16.63 -4.06
CA LYS A 209 -32.40 -17.94 -3.40
C LYS A 209 -30.95 -18.31 -3.15
N ARG A 210 -30.70 -19.19 -2.17
CA ARG A 210 -29.35 -19.61 -1.76
C ARG A 210 -28.51 -20.16 -2.91
N GLU A 211 -29.12 -20.90 -3.83
CA GLU A 211 -28.45 -21.42 -5.01
C GLU A 211 -28.09 -20.35 -6.04
N GLN A 212 -28.95 -19.33 -6.19
CA GLN A 212 -28.68 -18.18 -7.07
C GLN A 212 -27.58 -17.31 -6.49
N TYR A 213 -27.60 -17.10 -5.18
CA TYR A 213 -26.56 -16.38 -4.47
C TYR A 213 -25.20 -17.08 -4.61
N ALA A 214 -25.16 -18.40 -4.38
CA ALA A 214 -23.97 -19.21 -4.59
C ALA A 214 -23.44 -19.07 -6.03
N GLN A 215 -24.33 -19.09 -7.02
CA GLN A 215 -23.93 -18.88 -8.41
C GLN A 215 -23.36 -17.50 -8.68
N PHE A 216 -23.99 -16.43 -8.17
CA PHE A 216 -23.48 -15.07 -8.37
C PHE A 216 -22.10 -14.89 -7.74
N LEU A 217 -21.91 -15.38 -6.51
CA LEU A 217 -20.61 -15.29 -5.86
C LEU A 217 -19.58 -16.14 -6.60
N TYR A 218 -19.92 -17.37 -6.99
CA TYR A 218 -19.06 -18.22 -7.82
C TYR A 218 -18.63 -17.52 -9.11
N ASN A 219 -19.57 -16.94 -9.86
CA ASN A 219 -19.27 -16.19 -11.08
C ASN A 219 -18.41 -14.95 -10.78
N THR A 220 -18.61 -14.27 -9.64
CA THR A 220 -17.83 -13.10 -9.22
C THR A 220 -16.40 -13.47 -8.83
N LEU A 221 -16.19 -14.61 -8.15
CA LEU A 221 -14.85 -15.08 -7.78
C LEU A 221 -14.09 -15.64 -8.99
N ASN A 222 -14.82 -16.12 -10.00
CA ASN A 222 -14.27 -16.58 -11.26
C ASN A 222 -14.20 -15.48 -12.34
N TYR A 223 -14.63 -14.26 -12.00
CA TYR A 223 -14.50 -13.10 -12.88
C TYR A 223 -13.04 -12.66 -12.96
N LYS A 224 -12.44 -12.80 -14.15
CA LYS A 224 -11.15 -12.22 -14.50
C LYS A 224 -11.35 -10.82 -15.12
N LYS A 225 -10.68 -9.80 -14.60
CA LYS A 225 -10.45 -8.52 -15.29
C LYS A 225 -9.93 -8.86 -16.71
N PRO A 226 -10.49 -8.30 -17.80
CA PRO A 226 -10.03 -8.68 -19.13
C PRO A 226 -8.62 -8.13 -19.37
N GLU A 227 -7.63 -9.00 -19.24
CA GLU A 227 -6.51 -9.06 -20.16
C GLU A 227 -6.68 -10.37 -20.94
N VAL A 228 -6.78 -10.22 -22.26
CA VAL A 228 -6.71 -11.21 -23.35
C VAL A 228 -7.09 -12.67 -23.02
N ALA A 229 -8.16 -13.15 -23.68
CA ALA A 229 -8.73 -14.49 -23.54
C ALA A 229 -7.70 -15.64 -23.56
N VAL A 230 -7.69 -16.46 -22.51
CA VAL A 230 -7.18 -17.85 -22.55
C VAL A 230 -8.09 -18.74 -21.68
N GLN A 231 -8.41 -19.91 -22.24
CA GLN A 231 -9.37 -20.93 -21.79
C GLN A 231 -9.08 -21.55 -20.39
N ASP A 232 -10.12 -22.16 -19.83
CA ASP A 232 -10.22 -22.86 -18.54
C ASP A 232 -9.37 -24.15 -18.45
N THR A 233 -8.47 -24.23 -17.46
CA THR A 233 -7.89 -25.49 -16.92
C THR A 233 -7.67 -25.32 -15.40
N GLY A 234 -7.82 -26.39 -14.60
CA GLY A 234 -7.69 -26.38 -13.12
C GLY A 234 -6.36 -25.87 -12.53
N ASP A 235 -5.42 -25.42 -13.36
CA ASP A 235 -4.13 -24.87 -13.00
C ASP A 235 -4.22 -23.47 -12.37
N ALA A 236 -5.28 -22.69 -12.65
CA ALA A 236 -5.45 -21.35 -12.07
C ALA A 236 -5.78 -21.37 -10.56
N ALA A 237 -6.64 -22.29 -10.12
CA ALA A 237 -6.96 -22.48 -8.71
C ALA A 237 -5.74 -23.04 -7.93
N LEU A 238 -5.01 -23.97 -8.55
CA LEU A 238 -3.74 -24.48 -8.02
C LEU A 238 -2.71 -23.37 -7.83
N LEU A 239 -2.57 -22.48 -8.81
CA LEU A 239 -1.67 -21.34 -8.73
C LEU A 239 -2.05 -20.35 -7.62
N THR A 240 -3.36 -20.17 -7.38
CA THR A 240 -3.85 -19.32 -6.29
C THR A 240 -3.51 -19.94 -4.92
N ALA A 241 -3.80 -21.23 -4.72
CA ALA A 241 -3.44 -21.92 -3.48
C ALA A 241 -1.92 -21.94 -3.24
N PHE A 242 -1.13 -22.08 -4.30
CA PHE A 242 0.31 -21.93 -4.25
C PHE A 242 0.73 -20.53 -3.77
N LYS A 243 0.16 -19.46 -4.33
CA LYS A 243 0.45 -18.07 -3.90
C LYS A 243 0.13 -17.84 -2.42
N ASP A 244 -1.01 -18.34 -1.96
CA ASP A 244 -1.46 -18.18 -0.57
C ASP A 244 -0.53 -18.91 0.41
N GLU A 245 -0.12 -20.13 0.08
CA GLU A 245 0.82 -20.89 0.92
C GLU A 245 2.20 -20.24 0.91
N VAL A 246 2.71 -19.80 -0.26
CA VAL A 246 3.96 -19.03 -0.33
C VAL A 246 3.87 -17.75 0.51
N GLN A 247 2.77 -17.01 0.43
CA GLN A 247 2.56 -15.79 1.23
C GLN A 247 2.62 -16.10 2.73
N LYS A 248 1.92 -17.14 3.18
CA LYS A 248 1.92 -17.58 4.57
C LYS A 248 3.33 -17.91 5.06
N ARG A 249 4.09 -18.68 4.27
CA ARG A 249 5.46 -19.12 4.58
C ARG A 249 6.45 -17.96 4.63
N ILE A 250 6.33 -17.01 3.69
CA ILE A 250 7.15 -15.78 3.66
C ILE A 250 6.84 -14.90 4.87
N ASN A 251 5.58 -14.78 5.27
CA ASN A 251 5.17 -13.99 6.45
C ASN A 251 5.73 -14.58 7.76
N THR A 252 6.08 -15.86 7.77
CA THR A 252 6.74 -16.51 8.91
C THR A 252 8.27 -16.58 8.78
N TYR A 253 8.86 -15.94 7.77
CA TYR A 253 10.32 -15.94 7.50
C TYR A 253 10.87 -17.36 7.28
N GLU A 254 10.07 -18.27 6.71
CA GLU A 254 10.55 -19.62 6.41
C GLU A 254 11.61 -19.59 5.30
N THR A 255 12.78 -20.19 5.56
CA THR A 255 13.94 -20.11 4.68
C THR A 255 14.01 -21.24 3.65
N ASN A 256 13.29 -22.34 3.86
CA ASN A 256 13.25 -23.48 2.96
C ASN A 256 11.81 -23.95 2.79
N ILE A 257 11.16 -23.47 1.73
CA ILE A 257 9.75 -23.74 1.44
C ILE A 257 9.69 -24.81 0.36
N THR A 258 9.02 -25.92 0.67
CA THR A 258 8.82 -27.03 -0.28
C THR A 258 7.33 -27.30 -0.43
N LEU A 259 6.81 -27.09 -1.64
CA LEU A 259 5.38 -27.18 -1.95
C LEU A 259 5.12 -28.20 -3.07
N PRO A 260 4.27 -29.21 -2.84
CA PRO A 260 3.81 -30.06 -3.93
C PRO A 260 2.91 -29.25 -4.89
N TYR A 261 3.08 -29.47 -6.19
CA TYR A 261 2.31 -28.82 -7.24
C TYR A 261 1.91 -29.83 -8.32
N LYS A 262 0.67 -30.31 -8.20
CA LYS A 262 0.10 -31.31 -9.12
C LYS A 262 -0.77 -30.61 -10.16
N THR A 263 -0.30 -30.54 -11.40
CA THR A 263 -0.87 -29.75 -12.50
C THR A 263 -1.10 -30.63 -13.73
N LYS A 264 -1.99 -30.20 -14.63
CA LYS A 264 -2.13 -30.84 -15.94
C LYS A 264 -0.97 -30.51 -16.88
N ASN A 265 -0.26 -29.40 -16.63
CA ASN A 265 0.88 -29.02 -17.44
C ASN A 265 2.07 -29.96 -17.16
N SER A 266 2.48 -30.72 -18.17
CA SER A 266 3.62 -31.64 -18.13
C SER A 266 4.94 -30.99 -18.53
N ASN A 267 4.94 -29.73 -18.97
CA ASN A 267 6.13 -28.96 -19.27
C ASN A 267 6.72 -28.36 -17.99
N MET A 268 7.83 -28.94 -17.55
CA MET A 268 8.52 -28.53 -16.32
C MET A 268 8.97 -27.07 -16.35
N GLN A 269 9.44 -26.56 -17.50
CA GLN A 269 9.95 -25.20 -17.60
C GLN A 269 8.82 -24.17 -17.48
N GLU A 270 7.69 -24.40 -18.16
CA GLU A 270 6.52 -23.53 -18.07
C GLU A 270 5.94 -23.50 -16.65
N VAL A 271 5.88 -24.65 -15.98
CA VAL A 271 5.42 -24.75 -14.59
C VAL A 271 6.37 -24.00 -13.67
N MET A 272 7.69 -24.15 -13.87
CA MET A 272 8.69 -23.42 -13.12
C MET A 272 8.49 -21.90 -13.30
N ASP A 273 8.49 -21.39 -14.53
CA ASP A 273 8.31 -19.96 -14.79
C ASP A 273 7.00 -19.41 -14.18
N THR A 274 5.92 -20.18 -14.27
CA THR A 274 4.63 -19.85 -13.65
C THR A 274 4.72 -19.71 -12.13
N LEU A 275 5.32 -20.71 -11.46
CA LEU A 275 5.45 -20.72 -9.99
C LEU A 275 6.43 -19.66 -9.49
N PHE A 276 7.52 -19.41 -10.21
CA PHE A 276 8.45 -18.34 -9.86
C PHE A 276 7.83 -16.95 -10.04
N ASN A 277 7.08 -16.73 -11.13
CA ASN A 277 6.36 -15.48 -11.32
C ASN A 277 5.28 -15.27 -10.24
N ALA A 278 4.57 -16.32 -9.84
CA ALA A 278 3.63 -16.27 -8.74
C ALA A 278 4.30 -15.96 -7.39
N TYR A 279 5.47 -16.56 -7.13
CA TYR A 279 6.30 -16.17 -5.99
C TYR A 279 6.68 -14.68 -6.05
N LYS A 280 7.19 -14.18 -7.18
CA LYS A 280 7.58 -12.76 -7.34
C LYS A 280 6.41 -11.81 -7.06
N GLU A 281 5.21 -12.13 -7.54
CA GLU A 281 4.00 -11.35 -7.26
C GLU A 281 3.69 -11.29 -5.76
N VAL A 282 3.73 -12.42 -5.07
CA VAL A 282 3.53 -12.51 -3.62
C VAL A 282 4.62 -11.73 -2.86
N ALA A 283 5.86 -11.94 -3.27
CA ALA A 283 7.05 -11.29 -2.74
C ALA A 283 6.98 -9.76 -2.81
N ASN A 284 6.49 -9.21 -3.92
CA ASN A 284 6.45 -7.76 -4.17
C ASN A 284 5.31 -7.03 -3.43
N LYS A 285 4.34 -7.75 -2.83
CA LYS A 285 3.27 -7.13 -2.02
C LYS A 285 3.78 -6.42 -0.77
N ASN A 286 4.97 -6.79 -0.30
CA ASN A 286 5.62 -6.15 0.85
C ASN A 286 7.07 -5.81 0.50
N GLU A 287 7.28 -4.58 0.03
CA GLU A 287 8.60 -4.09 -0.40
C GLU A 287 9.64 -4.19 0.71
N TYR A 288 9.29 -3.86 1.96
CA TYR A 288 10.23 -3.96 3.08
C TYR A 288 10.81 -5.38 3.21
N THR A 289 9.94 -6.40 3.33
CA THR A 289 10.38 -7.79 3.43
C THR A 289 11.01 -8.26 2.12
N ASN A 290 10.62 -7.70 0.97
CA ASN A 290 11.22 -8.03 -0.32
C ASN A 290 12.69 -7.66 -0.40
N TYR A 291 13.01 -6.41 -0.08
CA TYR A 291 14.38 -5.91 -0.11
C TYR A 291 15.22 -6.36 1.09
N ASN A 292 14.60 -7.01 2.08
CA ASN A 292 15.30 -7.72 3.14
C ASN A 292 15.86 -9.10 2.71
N ARG A 293 15.49 -9.63 1.54
CA ARG A 293 16.02 -10.90 1.04
C ARG A 293 17.39 -10.69 0.39
N SER A 294 18.42 -11.38 0.87
CA SER A 294 19.76 -11.33 0.26
C SER A 294 19.95 -12.31 -0.87
N ASN A 295 19.25 -13.45 -0.82
CA ASN A 295 19.33 -14.48 -1.84
C ASN A 295 18.02 -15.26 -1.93
N VAL A 296 17.65 -15.60 -3.16
CA VAL A 296 16.51 -16.46 -3.46
C VAL A 296 16.95 -17.47 -4.50
N SER A 297 16.91 -18.75 -4.13
CA SER A 297 17.08 -19.84 -5.10
C SER A 297 15.81 -20.67 -5.16
N TYR A 298 15.53 -21.22 -6.33
CA TYR A 298 14.33 -22.00 -6.55
C TYR A 298 14.63 -23.18 -7.46
N GLY A 299 13.76 -24.18 -7.41
CA GLY A 299 13.85 -25.34 -8.28
C GLY A 299 12.54 -26.10 -8.33
N LEU A 300 12.40 -26.90 -9.38
CA LEU A 300 11.28 -27.80 -9.57
C LEU A 300 11.82 -29.22 -9.73
N SER A 301 11.22 -30.17 -9.03
CA SER A 301 11.56 -31.60 -9.10
C SER A 301 10.29 -32.44 -9.25
N GLY A 302 10.44 -33.73 -9.56
CA GLY A 302 9.31 -34.66 -9.70
C GLY A 302 9.09 -35.12 -11.14
N SER A 303 7.92 -35.74 -11.37
CA SER A 303 7.53 -36.29 -12.66
C SER A 303 6.55 -35.34 -13.37
N PRO A 304 6.40 -35.43 -14.71
CA PRO A 304 5.48 -34.56 -15.44
C PRO A 304 4.06 -34.55 -14.85
N GLY A 305 3.54 -33.35 -14.54
CA GLY A 305 2.24 -33.15 -13.89
C GLY A 305 2.19 -33.40 -12.38
N ASN A 306 3.29 -33.85 -11.76
CA ASN A 306 3.42 -34.05 -10.32
C ASN A 306 4.77 -33.51 -9.84
N TYR A 307 4.81 -32.22 -9.57
CA TYR A 307 6.04 -31.52 -9.21
C TYR A 307 6.13 -31.21 -7.73
N THR A 308 7.33 -30.92 -7.29
CA THR A 308 7.64 -30.33 -5.98
C THR A 308 8.48 -29.08 -6.23
N PHE A 309 7.90 -27.92 -5.91
CA PHE A 309 8.57 -26.64 -5.97
C PHE A 309 9.33 -26.41 -4.69
N THR A 310 10.61 -26.07 -4.81
CA THR A 310 11.46 -25.69 -3.68
C THR A 310 11.89 -24.25 -3.85
N LEU A 311 11.73 -23.46 -2.80
CA LEU A 311 12.15 -22.08 -2.70
C LEU A 311 13.01 -21.91 -1.45
N LYS A 312 14.25 -21.48 -1.64
CA LYS A 312 15.16 -21.18 -0.54
C LYS A 312 15.38 -19.67 -0.49
N ILE A 313 15.06 -19.08 0.66
CA ILE A 313 15.17 -17.65 0.89
C ILE A 313 16.19 -17.44 2.01
N THR A 314 17.16 -16.57 1.74
CA THR A 314 18.04 -16.02 2.77
C THR A 314 17.55 -14.62 3.10
N TYR A 315 17.12 -14.41 4.33
CA TYR A 315 16.76 -13.09 4.86
C TYR A 315 17.98 -12.45 5.53
N ARG A 316 18.08 -11.13 5.45
CA ARG A 316 19.12 -10.35 6.14
C ARG A 316 18.73 -10.09 7.60
N GLU A 317 17.44 -9.91 7.87
CA GLU A 317 16.85 -9.81 9.20
C GLU A 317 16.17 -11.13 9.58
N THR A 318 16.23 -11.50 10.86
CA THR A 318 15.30 -12.46 11.45
C THR A 318 13.91 -11.83 11.63
N LYS A 319 12.90 -12.67 11.87
CA LYS A 319 11.54 -12.19 12.15
C LYS A 319 11.53 -11.24 13.35
N GLU A 320 12.25 -11.57 14.41
CA GLU A 320 12.33 -10.78 15.64
C GLU A 320 13.03 -9.44 15.40
N GLN A 321 14.06 -9.42 14.55
CA GLN A 321 14.73 -8.18 14.14
C GLN A 321 13.78 -7.28 13.34
N THR A 322 13.02 -7.83 12.39
CA THR A 322 12.01 -7.03 11.68
C THR A 322 10.92 -6.53 12.63
N GLU A 323 10.39 -7.37 13.54
CA GLU A 323 9.42 -6.93 14.54
C GLU A 323 9.97 -5.81 15.45
N TYR A 324 11.26 -5.88 15.79
CA TYR A 324 11.96 -4.79 16.48
C TYR A 324 11.97 -3.50 15.65
N VAL A 325 12.35 -3.57 14.37
CA VAL A 325 12.34 -2.40 13.47
C VAL A 325 10.96 -1.78 13.40
N MET A 326 9.90 -2.58 13.19
CA MET A 326 8.52 -2.10 13.13
C MET A 326 8.12 -1.35 14.41
N LYS A 327 8.47 -1.91 15.57
CA LYS A 327 8.20 -1.31 16.87
C LYS A 327 8.97 0.01 17.07
N GLN A 328 10.25 0.03 16.72
CA GLN A 328 11.09 1.23 16.84
C GLN A 328 10.64 2.32 15.88
N ALA A 329 10.34 1.98 14.63
CA ALA A 329 9.86 2.94 13.63
C ALA A 329 8.60 3.66 14.12
N LYS A 330 7.64 2.92 14.69
CA LYS A 330 6.43 3.51 15.29
C LYS A 330 6.75 4.44 16.47
N ALA A 331 7.69 4.05 17.34
CA ALA A 331 8.11 4.88 18.48
C ALA A 331 8.81 6.17 18.03
N ILE A 332 9.69 6.08 17.03
CA ILE A 332 10.40 7.21 16.42
C ILE A 332 9.41 8.15 15.75
N VAL A 333 8.52 7.63 14.90
CA VAL A 333 7.47 8.44 14.25
C VAL A 333 6.63 9.17 15.28
N SER A 334 6.27 8.52 16.38
CA SER A 334 5.51 9.15 17.47
C SER A 334 6.28 10.25 18.21
N SER A 335 7.62 10.24 18.18
CA SER A 335 8.45 11.24 18.85
C SER A 335 8.81 12.43 17.95
N ILE A 336 8.94 12.21 16.63
CA ILE A 336 9.34 13.25 15.68
C ILE A 336 8.16 13.90 14.95
N ILE A 337 7.00 13.23 14.88
CA ILE A 337 5.81 13.75 14.19
C ILE A 337 4.79 14.27 15.20
N GLN A 338 4.46 15.55 15.06
CA GLN A 338 3.50 16.24 15.91
C GLN A 338 2.12 16.33 15.25
N VAL A 339 1.07 16.43 16.07
CA VAL A 339 -0.29 16.66 15.59
C VAL A 339 -0.33 17.94 14.76
N GLY A 340 -0.91 17.85 13.56
CA GLY A 340 -1.03 18.97 12.63
C GLY A 340 0.16 19.14 11.68
N MET A 341 1.19 18.30 11.74
CA MET A 341 2.20 18.25 10.67
C MET A 341 1.58 17.75 9.36
N ASP A 342 1.87 18.44 8.27
CA ASP A 342 1.54 17.97 6.91
C ASP A 342 2.62 17.04 6.35
N ASP A 343 2.40 16.53 5.13
CA ASP A 343 3.32 15.58 4.50
C ASP A 343 4.72 16.18 4.29
N HIS A 344 4.85 17.49 4.04
CA HIS A 344 6.14 18.16 3.87
C HIS A 344 6.94 18.18 5.17
N GLU A 345 6.28 18.55 6.27
CA GLU A 345 6.88 18.57 7.60
C GLU A 345 7.28 17.16 8.06
N LYS A 346 6.42 16.16 7.83
CA LYS A 346 6.67 14.76 8.18
C LYS A 346 7.88 14.18 7.43
N VAL A 347 7.92 14.34 6.11
CA VAL A 347 9.01 13.81 5.27
C VAL A 347 10.34 14.42 5.68
N LYS A 348 10.39 15.73 5.92
CA LYS A 348 11.59 16.39 6.42
C LYS A 348 12.00 15.87 7.80
N ALA A 349 11.05 15.74 8.74
CA ALA A 349 11.36 15.24 10.08
C ALA A 349 11.95 13.82 10.06
N ILE A 350 11.42 12.94 9.20
CA ILE A 350 11.93 11.57 9.02
C ILE A 350 13.31 11.57 8.39
N HIS A 351 13.49 12.32 7.30
CA HIS A 351 14.79 12.51 6.66
C HIS A 351 15.85 12.97 7.67
N ASP A 352 15.56 14.07 8.38
CA ASP A 352 16.47 14.64 9.36
C ASP A 352 16.78 13.66 10.50
N TYR A 353 15.80 12.84 10.91
CA TYR A 353 16.04 11.81 11.91
C TYR A 353 17.03 10.77 11.39
N VAL A 354 16.83 10.23 10.19
CA VAL A 354 17.71 9.18 9.63
C VAL A 354 19.12 9.71 9.47
N VAL A 355 19.29 10.86 8.80
CA VAL A 355 20.60 11.47 8.55
C VAL A 355 21.34 11.82 9.85
N LYS A 356 20.64 12.20 10.93
CA LYS A 356 21.29 12.52 12.22
C LYS A 356 21.68 11.30 13.06
N HIS A 357 21.09 10.14 12.80
CA HIS A 357 21.16 8.99 13.73
C HIS A 357 21.72 7.72 13.10
N VAL A 358 22.10 7.76 11.82
CA VAL A 358 22.75 6.64 11.14
C VAL A 358 23.99 7.19 10.47
N SER A 359 25.10 6.46 10.57
CA SER A 359 26.38 6.79 9.92
C SER A 359 26.72 5.74 8.85
N TYR A 360 27.20 6.17 7.70
CA TYR A 360 27.44 5.26 6.57
C TYR A 360 28.49 4.16 6.89
N ASP A 361 28.12 2.90 6.69
CA ASP A 361 29.02 1.76 6.88
C ASP A 361 29.94 1.57 5.68
N THR A 362 31.16 2.10 5.77
CA THR A 362 32.20 1.95 4.75
C THR A 362 32.81 0.55 4.69
N SER A 363 32.47 -0.36 5.62
CA SER A 363 32.91 -1.75 5.61
C SER A 363 32.01 -2.67 4.78
N TYR A 364 30.85 -2.18 4.34
CA TYR A 364 29.86 -2.90 3.55
C TYR A 364 29.35 -4.19 4.21
N LYS A 365 28.96 -4.11 5.48
CA LYS A 365 28.48 -5.26 6.27
C LYS A 365 27.07 -5.08 6.81
N ALA A 366 26.65 -3.86 7.10
CA ALA A 366 25.35 -3.57 7.69
C ALA A 366 24.32 -3.17 6.62
N TYR A 367 23.44 -4.09 6.20
CA TYR A 367 22.49 -3.90 5.10
C TYR A 367 21.03 -3.71 5.53
N THR A 368 20.76 -3.74 6.83
CA THR A 368 19.40 -3.83 7.38
C THR A 368 18.98 -2.57 8.12
N ALA A 369 17.67 -2.33 8.21
CA ALA A 369 17.15 -1.25 9.05
C ALA A 369 17.34 -1.58 10.54
N TYR A 370 17.40 -2.87 10.90
CA TYR A 370 17.77 -3.30 12.24
C TYR A 370 19.18 -2.80 12.63
N GLU A 371 20.18 -3.00 11.76
CA GLU A 371 21.53 -2.50 11.99
C GLU A 371 21.59 -0.97 12.00
N ALA A 372 20.86 -0.30 11.10
CA ALA A 372 20.73 1.15 11.13
C ALA A 372 20.19 1.68 12.48
N LEU A 373 19.25 0.96 13.11
CA LEU A 373 18.67 1.35 14.40
C LEU A 373 19.54 0.96 15.60
N VAL A 374 20.14 -0.22 15.58
CA VAL A 374 20.87 -0.79 16.73
C VAL A 374 22.33 -0.37 16.73
N ASN A 375 23.00 -0.52 15.59
CA ASN A 375 24.42 -0.18 15.45
C ASN A 375 24.62 1.29 15.10
N ARG A 376 23.54 2.00 14.72
CA ARG A 376 23.61 3.37 14.19
C ARG A 376 24.48 3.46 12.94
N SER A 377 24.58 2.36 12.19
CA SER A 377 25.38 2.31 10.98
C SER A 377 24.84 1.28 10.00
N ALA A 378 24.79 1.66 8.72
CA ALA A 378 24.35 0.82 7.62
C ALA A 378 24.89 1.32 6.26
N VAL A 379 24.83 0.47 5.23
CA VAL A 379 24.96 0.89 3.83
C VAL A 379 23.64 1.43 3.29
N CYS A 380 23.64 1.90 2.04
CA CYS A 380 22.47 2.49 1.36
C CYS A 380 21.17 1.70 1.52
N GLN A 381 21.22 0.38 1.43
CA GLN A 381 20.03 -0.46 1.62
C GLN A 381 19.41 -0.32 3.03
N GLY A 382 20.23 -0.28 4.09
CA GLY A 382 19.72 -0.16 5.46
C GLY A 382 19.12 1.21 5.73
N TYR A 383 19.70 2.28 5.15
CA TYR A 383 19.12 3.62 5.16
C TYR A 383 17.76 3.64 4.47
N ALA A 384 17.70 3.17 3.22
CA ALA A 384 16.48 3.19 2.43
C ALA A 384 15.37 2.32 3.05
N LEU A 385 15.70 1.20 3.69
CA LEU A 385 14.73 0.37 4.43
C LEU A 385 14.22 1.06 5.70
N LEU A 386 15.10 1.72 6.47
CA LEU A 386 14.69 2.47 7.65
C LEU A 386 13.79 3.66 7.27
N THR A 387 14.20 4.43 6.28
CA THR A 387 13.42 5.55 5.74
C THR A 387 12.08 5.07 5.20
N TYR A 388 12.05 3.98 4.43
CA TYR A 388 10.81 3.37 3.92
C TYR A 388 9.82 3.08 5.06
N GLN A 389 10.31 2.43 6.12
CA GLN A 389 9.45 2.02 7.23
C GLN A 389 8.97 3.22 8.07
N LEU A 390 9.82 4.23 8.29
CA LEU A 390 9.42 5.46 8.99
C LEU A 390 8.36 6.23 8.20
N LEU A 391 8.53 6.37 6.88
CA LEU A 391 7.53 7.00 6.01
C LEU A 391 6.19 6.24 6.05
N LYS A 392 6.24 4.91 5.99
CA LYS A 392 5.06 4.06 6.07
C LYS A 392 4.30 4.21 7.39
N GLU A 393 5.00 4.19 8.52
CA GLU A 393 4.40 4.42 9.85
C GLU A 393 3.82 5.84 10.00
N ALA A 394 4.38 6.83 9.29
CA ALA A 394 3.86 8.19 9.24
C ALA A 394 2.64 8.38 8.33
N GLY A 395 2.20 7.31 7.65
CA GLY A 395 1.11 7.34 6.68
C GLY A 395 1.50 7.95 5.33
N ILE A 396 2.80 8.01 5.02
CA ILE A 396 3.32 8.52 3.76
C ILE A 396 3.56 7.34 2.79
N GLU A 397 2.81 7.34 1.69
CA GLU A 397 3.00 6.39 0.59
C GLU A 397 4.40 6.58 -0.02
N ASN A 398 5.15 5.48 -0.13
CA ASN A 398 6.52 5.51 -0.61
C ASN A 398 6.92 4.16 -1.22
N HIS A 399 7.96 4.18 -2.06
CA HIS A 399 8.56 3.01 -2.69
C HIS A 399 10.06 2.91 -2.37
N PHE A 400 10.56 1.70 -2.25
CA PHE A 400 11.99 1.41 -2.23
C PHE A 400 12.51 1.33 -3.66
N VAL A 401 13.49 2.17 -4.02
CA VAL A 401 14.05 2.24 -5.37
C VAL A 401 15.44 1.60 -5.40
N THR A 402 15.69 0.75 -6.39
CA THR A 402 17.01 0.21 -6.70
C THR A 402 17.53 0.71 -8.03
N GLY A 403 18.83 0.97 -8.09
CA GLY A 403 19.47 1.44 -9.31
C GLY A 403 20.97 1.59 -9.12
N THR A 404 21.54 2.63 -9.73
CA THR A 404 22.91 3.06 -9.49
C THR A 404 22.93 4.50 -8.99
N GLY A 405 23.95 4.84 -8.20
CA GLY A 405 24.33 6.20 -7.81
C GLY A 405 25.84 6.33 -8.02
N ASP A 406 26.26 7.35 -8.78
CA ASP A 406 27.66 7.52 -9.24
C ASP A 406 28.24 6.24 -9.90
N GLY A 407 27.40 5.51 -10.63
CA GLY A 407 27.76 4.27 -11.32
C GLY A 407 27.92 3.03 -10.44
N GLN A 408 27.66 3.12 -9.14
CA GLN A 408 27.69 1.97 -8.21
C GLN A 408 26.28 1.53 -7.82
N PRO A 409 26.04 0.23 -7.52
CA PRO A 409 24.75 -0.24 -7.04
C PRO A 409 24.27 0.56 -5.83
N HIS A 410 23.05 1.08 -5.90
CA HIS A 410 22.52 1.99 -4.90
C HIS A 410 21.02 1.79 -4.67
N ALA A 411 20.56 2.23 -3.50
CA ALA A 411 19.15 2.18 -3.12
C ALA A 411 18.74 3.44 -2.36
N TRP A 412 17.55 3.94 -2.65
CA TRP A 412 16.96 5.15 -2.07
C TRP A 412 15.43 5.03 -2.05
N ASN A 413 14.70 6.11 -1.74
CA ASN A 413 13.24 6.10 -1.66
C ASN A 413 12.58 7.02 -2.68
N LEU A 414 11.39 6.64 -3.15
CA LEU A 414 10.45 7.53 -3.80
C LEU A 414 9.30 7.81 -2.84
N VAL A 415 8.95 9.07 -2.61
CA VAL A 415 8.00 9.51 -1.60
C VAL A 415 6.88 10.34 -2.21
N LYS A 416 5.63 10.07 -1.81
CA LYS A 416 4.46 10.80 -2.26
C LYS A 416 4.08 11.89 -1.27
N ILE A 417 4.09 13.14 -1.72
CA ILE A 417 3.72 14.32 -0.94
C ILE A 417 2.58 15.02 -1.67
N GLU A 418 1.40 15.08 -1.06
CA GLU A 418 0.20 15.71 -1.66
C GLU A 418 -0.08 15.28 -3.10
N ASN A 419 -0.03 13.96 -3.35
CA ASN A 419 -0.20 13.31 -4.67
C ASN A 419 0.92 13.53 -5.70
N LYS A 420 2.05 14.11 -5.32
CA LYS A 420 3.23 14.25 -6.18
C LYS A 420 4.37 13.38 -5.68
N TRP A 421 5.08 12.76 -6.60
CA TRP A 421 6.24 11.91 -6.29
C TRP A 421 7.52 12.71 -6.31
N TYR A 422 8.43 12.38 -5.39
CA TYR A 422 9.77 12.94 -5.29
C TYR A 422 10.76 11.84 -4.87
N HIS A 423 12.00 11.96 -5.32
CA HIS A 423 13.09 11.11 -4.84
C HIS A 423 13.66 11.65 -3.53
N LEU A 424 13.88 10.76 -2.58
CA LEU A 424 14.47 11.04 -1.28
C LEU A 424 15.61 10.05 -1.03
N ASP A 425 16.83 10.56 -0.96
CA ASP A 425 18.01 9.74 -0.69
C ASP A 425 18.72 10.20 0.58
N THR A 426 18.36 9.54 1.68
CA THR A 426 18.96 9.79 3.00
C THR A 426 20.43 9.35 3.09
N THR A 427 20.91 8.51 2.18
CA THR A 427 22.31 8.05 2.21
C THR A 427 23.22 9.08 1.56
N PHE A 428 22.84 9.61 0.40
CA PHE A 428 23.63 10.66 -0.24
C PHE A 428 23.48 12.03 0.45
N ASP A 429 22.46 12.19 1.30
CA ASP A 429 22.32 13.33 2.20
C ASP A 429 23.02 13.18 3.56
N ASP A 430 23.59 12.00 3.84
CA ASP A 430 24.44 11.75 5.01
C ASP A 430 25.90 12.17 4.73
N PRO A 431 26.44 13.19 5.44
CA PRO A 431 27.80 13.65 5.23
C PRO A 431 28.85 12.59 5.60
N VAL A 432 29.83 12.36 4.72
CA VAL A 432 31.02 11.53 5.03
C VAL A 432 32.30 12.39 4.99
N PRO A 433 33.17 12.37 6.02
CA PRO A 433 33.01 11.68 7.30
C PRO A 433 31.83 12.25 8.10
N ASP A 434 31.17 11.37 8.85
CA ASP A 434 30.01 11.75 9.65
C ASP A 434 30.42 12.78 10.71
N GLU A 435 29.60 13.82 10.83
CA GLU A 435 29.76 14.87 11.82
C GLU A 435 28.45 15.03 12.58
N GLN A 436 28.50 14.69 13.87
CA GLN A 436 27.34 14.60 14.73
C GLN A 436 26.44 15.85 14.63
N GLY A 437 25.18 15.62 14.26
CA GLY A 437 24.15 16.65 14.17
C GLY A 437 24.11 17.43 12.85
N ARG A 438 24.99 17.12 11.89
CA ARG A 438 24.95 17.68 10.53
C ARG A 438 23.90 16.96 9.69
N VAL A 439 23.15 17.74 8.89
CA VAL A 439 22.22 17.23 7.88
C VAL A 439 22.47 17.97 6.58
N THR A 440 22.51 17.25 5.47
CA THR A 440 22.50 17.85 4.13
C THR A 440 21.19 17.53 3.41
N TYR A 441 20.91 18.21 2.30
CA TYR A 441 19.62 18.14 1.59
C TYR A 441 19.81 18.17 0.07
N SER A 442 20.98 17.73 -0.39
CA SER A 442 21.35 17.67 -1.80
C SER A 442 20.45 16.73 -2.60
N TYR A 443 19.91 15.69 -1.95
CA TYR A 443 19.06 14.66 -2.52
C TYR A 443 17.68 14.57 -1.84
N PHE A 444 17.26 15.70 -1.28
CA PHE A 444 15.96 15.85 -0.62
C PHE A 444 14.86 16.24 -1.62
N ASN A 445 13.90 15.34 -1.82
CA ASN A 445 12.71 15.54 -2.65
C ASN A 445 13.01 16.02 -4.08
N LEU A 446 13.93 15.35 -4.77
CA LEU A 446 14.31 15.67 -6.14
C LEU A 446 13.28 15.17 -7.17
N SER A 447 13.19 15.85 -8.31
CA SER A 447 12.49 15.31 -9.49
C SER A 447 13.33 14.24 -10.20
N ASP A 448 12.67 13.47 -11.06
CA ASP A 448 13.23 12.54 -12.04
C ASP A 448 14.37 13.13 -12.87
N GLU A 449 14.29 14.43 -13.20
CA GLU A 449 15.32 15.15 -13.96
C GLU A 449 16.51 15.53 -13.06
N GLN A 450 16.24 15.93 -11.82
CA GLN A 450 17.27 16.36 -10.89
C GLN A 450 18.12 15.21 -10.38
N ILE A 451 17.50 14.08 -10.02
CA ILE A 451 18.25 12.93 -9.48
C ILE A 451 19.00 12.15 -10.58
N ALA A 452 18.50 12.18 -11.83
CA ALA A 452 19.12 11.49 -12.97
C ALA A 452 20.49 12.04 -13.39
N ARG A 453 20.99 13.09 -12.73
CA ARG A 453 22.34 13.62 -12.96
C ARG A 453 23.42 12.59 -12.61
N ASN A 454 23.15 11.76 -11.61
CA ASN A 454 24.08 10.71 -11.18
C ASN A 454 23.40 9.43 -10.67
N HIS A 455 22.06 9.38 -10.68
CA HIS A 455 21.31 8.17 -10.41
C HIS A 455 20.69 7.60 -11.68
N GLU A 456 20.72 6.27 -11.81
CA GLU A 456 20.03 5.57 -12.88
C GLU A 456 19.11 4.49 -12.28
N TRP A 457 17.89 4.39 -12.80
CA TRP A 457 16.93 3.37 -12.40
C TRP A 457 16.04 3.02 -13.59
N ASN A 458 15.36 1.87 -13.51
CA ASN A 458 14.34 1.54 -14.49
C ASN A 458 13.07 2.37 -14.23
N ARG A 459 12.91 3.46 -14.98
CA ARG A 459 11.79 4.39 -14.84
C ARG A 459 10.41 3.73 -14.98
N GLY A 460 10.30 2.63 -15.75
CA GLY A 460 9.04 1.91 -15.95
C GLY A 460 8.52 1.20 -14.69
N ASP A 461 9.39 0.97 -13.71
CA ASP A 461 9.04 0.22 -12.50
C ASP A 461 8.42 1.11 -11.41
N TYR A 462 8.47 2.44 -11.55
CA TYR A 462 8.10 3.38 -10.49
C TYR A 462 7.21 4.52 -11.01
N PRO A 463 6.38 5.14 -10.15
CA PRO A 463 5.72 6.41 -10.47
C PRO A 463 6.72 7.52 -10.81
N GLN A 464 6.33 8.42 -11.72
CA GLN A 464 7.23 9.49 -12.18
C GLN A 464 7.22 10.70 -11.22
N ALA A 465 8.40 11.18 -10.82
CA ALA A 465 8.58 12.41 -10.06
C ALA A 465 8.85 13.60 -10.99
N THR A 466 7.81 14.11 -11.66
CA THR A 466 7.97 15.18 -12.66
C THR A 466 7.93 16.60 -12.09
N THR A 467 7.61 16.76 -10.80
CA THR A 467 7.44 18.09 -10.20
C THR A 467 8.71 18.56 -9.49
N ASN A 468 9.11 19.80 -9.73
CA ASN A 468 10.18 20.43 -8.97
C ASN A 468 9.69 20.83 -7.56
N TYR A 469 10.42 20.41 -6.52
CA TYR A 469 10.01 20.62 -5.13
C TYR A 469 10.10 22.09 -4.69
N TYR A 470 11.08 22.86 -5.19
CA TYR A 470 11.14 24.30 -4.94
C TYR A 470 9.91 25.03 -5.49
N SER A 471 9.46 24.69 -6.70
CA SER A 471 8.21 25.24 -7.27
C SER A 471 6.98 24.87 -6.41
N THR A 472 6.99 23.69 -5.80
CA THR A 472 5.91 23.24 -4.92
C THR A 472 5.86 24.06 -3.62
N LEU A 473 6.99 24.20 -2.93
CA LEU A 473 7.06 24.98 -1.70
C LEU A 473 6.79 26.46 -1.93
N THR A 474 7.33 27.06 -3.00
CA THR A 474 7.10 28.48 -3.30
C THR A 474 5.63 28.77 -3.64
N SER A 475 4.96 27.85 -4.35
CA SER A 475 3.52 27.96 -4.60
C SER A 475 2.72 27.95 -3.28
N LYS A 476 3.12 27.13 -2.31
CA LYS A 476 2.49 27.10 -0.97
C LYS A 476 2.77 28.37 -0.16
N VAL A 477 3.99 28.89 -0.20
CA VAL A 477 4.34 30.15 0.46
C VAL A 477 3.52 31.31 -0.12
N ALA A 478 3.36 31.35 -1.45
CA ALA A 478 2.56 32.35 -2.14
C ALA A 478 1.06 32.24 -1.83
N ALA A 479 0.53 31.02 -1.68
CA ALA A 479 -0.85 30.78 -1.27
C ALA A 479 -1.13 31.24 0.18
N GLY A 480 -0.11 31.33 1.03
CA GLY A 480 -0.23 31.83 2.40
C GLY A 480 -0.82 30.80 3.37
N GLY A 481 -1.59 31.27 4.35
CA GLY A 481 -2.20 30.44 5.39
C GLY A 481 -1.29 30.14 6.58
N MET A 482 -1.82 29.38 7.55
CA MET A 482 -1.15 29.13 8.85
C MET A 482 0.18 28.37 8.72
N LYS A 483 0.36 27.60 7.64
CA LYS A 483 1.56 26.78 7.39
C LYS A 483 2.66 27.49 6.59
N LYS A 484 2.43 28.72 6.12
CA LYS A 484 3.43 29.51 5.40
C LYS A 484 4.81 29.55 6.10
N PRO A 485 4.90 29.82 7.43
CA PRO A 485 6.20 29.84 8.11
C PRO A 485 6.94 28.50 8.07
N ALA A 486 6.21 27.37 8.10
CA ALA A 486 6.81 26.05 8.01
C ALA A 486 7.43 25.83 6.62
N TYR A 487 6.75 26.22 5.54
CA TYR A 487 7.29 26.10 4.18
C TYR A 487 8.49 27.03 3.93
N GLU A 488 8.46 28.25 4.46
CA GLU A 488 9.61 29.17 4.43
C GLU A 488 10.81 28.58 5.18
N GLN A 489 10.57 27.94 6.32
CA GLN A 489 11.62 27.26 7.09
C GLN A 489 12.18 26.06 6.33
N ILE A 490 11.34 25.23 5.70
CA ILE A 490 11.80 24.10 4.87
C ILE A 490 12.66 24.60 3.70
N LEU A 491 12.26 25.69 3.01
CA LEU A 491 13.05 26.29 1.94
C LEU A 491 14.43 26.75 2.43
N LYS A 492 14.50 27.30 3.65
CA LYS A 492 15.74 27.77 4.25
C LYS A 492 16.65 26.61 4.69
N ASP A 493 16.08 25.61 5.36
CA ASP A 493 16.81 24.44 5.86
C ASP A 493 17.42 23.64 4.71
N THR A 494 16.64 23.44 3.65
CA THR A 494 17.06 22.70 2.44
C THR A 494 17.90 23.56 1.49
N LYS A 495 18.17 24.82 1.84
CA LYS A 495 18.85 25.83 1.00
C LYS A 495 18.17 26.06 -0.36
N LEU A 496 16.94 25.61 -0.57
CA LEU A 496 16.19 25.82 -1.82
C LEU A 496 15.76 27.27 -2.02
N ASN A 497 15.71 28.08 -0.96
CA ASN A 497 15.44 29.52 -1.05
C ASN A 497 16.40 30.25 -2.01
N TYR A 498 17.65 29.76 -2.18
CA TYR A 498 18.62 30.37 -3.10
C TYR A 498 18.29 30.20 -4.58
N LEU A 499 17.28 29.40 -4.93
CA LEU A 499 16.74 29.33 -6.29
C LEU A 499 15.86 30.55 -6.66
N GLY A 500 15.61 31.45 -5.70
CA GLY A 500 14.95 32.73 -5.94
C GLY A 500 15.79 33.68 -6.83
N ASN A 501 15.12 34.43 -7.69
CA ASN A 501 15.75 35.39 -8.62
C ASN A 501 16.58 36.46 -7.88
N GLU A 502 16.23 36.76 -6.64
CA GLU A 502 16.96 37.68 -5.76
C GLU A 502 18.38 37.16 -5.43
N TYR A 503 18.60 35.85 -5.42
CA TYR A 503 19.90 35.23 -5.14
C TYR A 503 20.70 34.88 -6.40
N ILE A 504 20.04 34.60 -7.53
CA ILE A 504 20.70 34.08 -8.75
C ILE A 504 21.49 35.15 -9.52
N ALA A 505 22.78 34.94 -9.69
CA ALA A 505 23.62 35.66 -10.66
C ALA A 505 24.08 34.71 -11.76
N ASN A 506 23.84 35.05 -13.03
CA ASN A 506 24.22 34.24 -14.18
C ASN A 506 25.55 34.66 -14.81
N ASN A 507 26.08 35.82 -14.42
CA ASN A 507 27.31 36.39 -14.93
C ASN A 507 27.92 37.37 -13.91
N TYR A 508 29.15 37.79 -14.17
CA TYR A 508 29.92 38.68 -13.30
C TYR A 508 29.21 40.02 -13.00
N THR A 509 28.54 40.60 -14.00
CA THR A 509 27.82 41.87 -13.85
C THR A 509 26.66 41.72 -12.86
N GLU A 510 25.88 40.65 -12.96
CA GLU A 510 24.79 40.36 -12.03
C GLU A 510 25.30 40.11 -10.61
N LEU A 511 26.42 39.37 -10.44
CA LEU A 511 27.06 39.17 -9.15
C LEU A 511 27.41 40.51 -8.49
N LYS A 512 28.12 41.37 -9.23
CA LYS A 512 28.55 42.69 -8.76
C LYS A 512 27.38 43.58 -8.37
N ASN A 513 26.34 43.63 -9.22
CA ASN A 513 25.14 44.41 -8.95
C ASN A 513 24.43 43.92 -7.68
N LYS A 514 24.29 42.61 -7.50
CA LYS A 514 23.67 42.02 -6.30
C LYS A 514 24.45 42.26 -5.02
N MET A 515 25.78 42.34 -5.10
CA MET A 515 26.62 42.75 -3.97
C MET A 515 26.37 44.22 -3.64
N GLN A 516 26.54 45.12 -4.62
CA GLN A 516 26.45 46.56 -4.43
C GLN A 516 25.08 47.00 -3.89
N GLN A 517 23.99 46.43 -4.42
CA GLN A 517 22.62 46.75 -4.00
C GLN A 517 22.37 46.51 -2.51
N ARG A 518 23.14 45.60 -1.88
CA ARG A 518 22.96 45.24 -0.46
C ARG A 518 23.87 46.03 0.48
N TYR A 519 24.89 46.73 -0.01
CA TYR A 519 25.87 47.40 0.84
C TYR A 519 25.27 48.49 1.74
N SER A 520 24.26 49.21 1.26
CA SER A 520 23.61 50.29 2.01
C SER A 520 22.89 49.79 3.28
N ALA A 521 22.49 48.51 3.31
CA ALA A 521 21.84 47.91 4.47
C ALA A 521 22.83 47.48 5.58
N LYS A 522 24.14 47.68 5.37
CA LYS A 522 25.21 47.18 6.24
C LYS A 522 25.02 45.71 6.66
N PRO A 523 24.87 44.79 5.69
CA PRO A 523 24.65 43.39 6.01
C PRO A 523 25.90 42.79 6.65
N GLU A 524 25.73 41.92 7.64
CA GLU A 524 26.81 41.06 8.12
C GLU A 524 27.17 39.98 7.09
N LYS A 525 26.23 39.66 6.18
CA LYS A 525 26.37 38.58 5.21
C LYS A 525 25.62 38.85 3.91
N ILE A 526 26.24 38.56 2.77
CA ILE A 526 25.62 38.52 1.45
C ILE A 526 25.79 37.13 0.86
N GLU A 527 24.69 36.55 0.39
CA GLU A 527 24.67 35.25 -0.29
C GLU A 527 24.16 35.39 -1.72
N VAL A 528 24.89 34.79 -2.66
CA VAL A 528 24.59 34.83 -4.10
C VAL A 528 24.77 33.44 -4.69
N LEU A 529 23.76 32.93 -5.37
CA LEU A 529 23.86 31.70 -6.15
C LEU A 529 24.41 32.05 -7.54
N TYR A 530 25.70 31.78 -7.78
CA TYR A 530 26.43 32.29 -8.93
C TYR A 530 26.76 31.19 -9.94
N LYS A 531 26.44 31.39 -11.23
CA LYS A 531 26.73 30.46 -12.34
C LYS A 531 28.22 30.44 -12.67
N GLN A 532 29.00 29.83 -11.79
CA GLN A 532 30.45 29.74 -11.91
C GLN A 532 30.95 28.57 -11.06
N SER A 533 32.09 27.99 -11.46
CA SER A 533 32.84 27.05 -10.63
C SER A 533 33.23 27.67 -9.29
N MET A 534 33.46 26.86 -8.27
CA MET A 534 33.80 27.36 -6.92
C MET A 534 35.05 28.25 -6.95
N ASN A 535 36.10 27.83 -7.66
CA ASN A 535 37.34 28.60 -7.82
C ASN A 535 37.12 29.89 -8.61
N GLY A 536 36.39 29.83 -9.71
CA GLY A 536 36.05 31.03 -10.49
C GLY A 536 35.22 32.02 -9.69
N ALA A 537 34.27 31.53 -8.87
CA ALA A 537 33.42 32.36 -8.04
C ALA A 537 34.25 33.11 -6.99
N LEU A 538 35.23 32.45 -6.35
CA LEU A 538 36.16 33.11 -5.42
C LEU A 538 37.00 34.19 -6.09
N GLN A 539 37.50 33.94 -7.30
CA GLN A 539 38.26 34.93 -8.07
C GLN A 539 37.40 36.14 -8.44
N ASP A 540 36.18 35.89 -8.91
CA ASP A 540 35.23 36.93 -9.29
C ASP A 540 34.80 37.77 -8.08
N VAL A 541 34.57 37.15 -6.92
CA VAL A 541 34.25 37.88 -5.68
C VAL A 541 35.42 38.77 -5.26
N LYS A 542 36.65 38.24 -5.26
CA LYS A 542 37.85 39.02 -4.96
C LYS A 542 37.98 40.22 -5.89
N LYS A 543 37.77 39.99 -7.19
CA LYS A 543 37.78 41.05 -8.21
C LYS A 543 36.69 42.08 -7.96
N ALA A 544 35.45 41.65 -7.71
CA ALA A 544 34.32 42.53 -7.42
C ALA A 544 34.60 43.41 -6.20
N ILE A 545 35.09 42.84 -5.09
CA ILE A 545 35.47 43.62 -3.90
C ILE A 545 36.54 44.68 -4.24
N GLY A 546 37.48 44.37 -5.14
CA GLY A 546 38.46 45.35 -5.63
C GLY A 546 37.86 46.47 -6.48
N GLU A 547 36.83 46.18 -7.27
CA GLU A 547 36.18 47.16 -8.16
C GLU A 547 35.15 48.05 -7.44
N ILE A 548 34.32 47.48 -6.58
CA ILE A 548 33.17 48.17 -5.97
C ILE A 548 33.32 48.40 -4.47
N GLY A 549 34.43 47.93 -3.88
CA GLY A 549 34.67 48.00 -2.45
C GLY A 549 33.76 47.07 -1.65
N TYR A 550 33.55 47.46 -0.39
CA TYR A 550 32.74 46.75 0.59
C TYR A 550 31.92 47.76 1.43
N PRO A 551 30.91 47.33 2.19
CA PRO A 551 30.06 48.20 2.99
C PRO A 551 30.87 49.16 3.88
N LYS A 552 30.49 50.44 3.87
CA LYS A 552 31.17 51.48 4.66
C LYS A 552 31.12 51.17 6.15
N GLY A 553 32.29 51.16 6.79
CA GLY A 553 32.46 50.84 8.21
C GLY A 553 32.76 49.37 8.49
N SER A 554 32.86 48.51 7.48
CA SER A 554 33.36 47.14 7.66
C SER A 554 34.88 47.16 7.83
N ASN A 555 35.37 46.52 8.88
CA ASN A 555 36.80 46.39 9.22
C ASN A 555 37.41 45.09 8.68
N ARG A 556 36.59 44.08 8.38
CA ARG A 556 37.04 42.80 7.81
C ARG A 556 36.03 42.24 6.82
N VAL A 557 36.52 41.70 5.70
CA VAL A 557 35.73 40.99 4.70
C VAL A 557 36.31 39.58 4.52
N SER A 558 35.45 38.57 4.58
CA SER A 558 35.81 37.20 4.22
C SER A 558 34.78 36.64 3.23
N TYR A 559 35.18 35.65 2.44
CA TYR A 559 34.28 35.03 1.47
C TYR A 559 34.63 33.57 1.26
N LYS A 560 33.60 32.78 0.97
CA LYS A 560 33.69 31.38 0.59
C LYS A 560 32.73 31.06 -0.55
N ALA A 561 33.00 30.00 -1.28
CA ALA A 561 32.10 29.43 -2.26
C ALA A 561 31.95 27.94 -1.95
N GLU A 562 30.74 27.41 -2.17
CA GLU A 562 30.40 26.00 -2.00
C GLU A 562 29.65 25.51 -3.25
N PRO A 563 29.79 24.24 -3.66
CA PRO A 563 28.97 23.69 -4.73
C PRO A 563 27.48 23.73 -4.37
N TYR A 564 26.60 23.91 -5.35
CA TYR A 564 25.16 23.99 -5.13
C TYR A 564 24.40 22.90 -5.90
N ASN A 565 24.17 21.77 -5.24
CA ASN A 565 23.67 20.55 -5.87
C ASN A 565 22.25 20.67 -6.45
N ALA A 566 21.40 21.56 -5.93
CA ALA A 566 20.06 21.74 -6.50
C ALA A 566 20.07 22.36 -7.92
N LYS A 567 21.16 23.06 -8.32
CA LYS A 567 21.27 23.69 -9.66
C LYS A 567 22.68 23.56 -10.23
N GLU A 568 22.81 22.71 -11.26
CA GLU A 568 24.08 22.41 -11.92
C GLU A 568 24.77 23.65 -12.49
N GLY A 569 26.10 23.72 -12.32
CA GLY A 569 26.93 24.83 -12.80
C GLY A 569 26.87 26.10 -11.94
N TYR A 570 26.20 26.05 -10.78
CA TYR A 570 26.15 27.14 -9.82
C TYR A 570 26.92 26.81 -8.53
N SER A 571 27.53 27.84 -7.95
CA SER A 571 28.12 27.81 -6.61
C SER A 571 27.41 28.81 -5.71
N LEU A 572 27.19 28.45 -4.44
CA LEU A 572 26.70 29.38 -3.44
C LEU A 572 27.88 30.18 -2.89
N VAL A 573 27.91 31.46 -3.19
CA VAL A 573 28.90 32.41 -2.67
C VAL A 573 28.36 33.03 -1.39
N THR A 574 29.17 32.99 -0.33
CA THR A 574 28.91 33.71 0.94
C THR A 574 30.00 34.73 1.15
N ILE A 575 29.62 35.99 1.37
CA ILE A 575 30.51 37.10 1.70
C ILE A 575 30.11 37.63 3.07
N THR A 576 31.05 37.68 4.01
CA THR A 576 30.82 38.08 5.40
C THR A 576 31.58 39.36 5.70
N PHE A 577 30.92 40.27 6.41
CA PHE A 577 31.43 41.56 6.82
C PHE A 577 31.45 41.65 8.36
N THR A 578 32.50 42.24 8.91
CA THR A 578 32.60 42.55 10.34
C THR A 578 32.78 44.06 10.48
N TYR A 579 31.88 44.72 11.20
CA TYR A 579 31.85 46.17 11.39
C TYR A 579 32.63 46.64 12.62
#